data_AF-A0A3D1J118-F1
#
_entry.id   AF-A0A3D1J118-F1
#
_cell.length_a   1.000
_cell.length_b   1.000
_cell.length_c   1.000
_cell.angle_alpha   90.00
_cell.angle_beta   90.00
_cell.angle_gamma   90.00
#
_symmetry.space_group_name_H-M   'P 1'
#
loop_
_entity.id
_entity.type
_entity.pdbx_description
1 polymer ?
#
loop_
_entity_poly.entity_id
_entity_poly.type
_entity_poly.pdbx_seq_one_letter_code
_entity_poly.pdbx_strand_id
1 'polypeptide(L)'
;MCIPEMNNRAAERLAFEVQLRHALERQEFVVYYQAKVNVANRKLIGAEALIRWNHPQSGLLYPGNFIGIAEESGLIVPIGQWVMEEVCRQNQAWLRSGLDCVPISVNLSAVQFRNKSLVNSLRRLLQETGLPPELLEVELTESCIIQGSESMIETLQNLKRLGLHLSIDDF
;
A
#
# COMPACT_ATOMS: atom_id res chain seq x y z
N MET A 1 -7.60 29.41 24.24
CA MET A 1 -7.72 28.16 23.47
C MET A 1 -7.48 27.02 24.46
N CYS A 2 -8.52 26.24 24.78
CA CYS A 2 -8.67 25.62 26.10
C CYS A 2 -8.12 24.18 26.16
N ILE A 3 -7.37 23.87 27.22
CA ILE A 3 -6.70 22.59 27.53
C ILE A 3 -7.64 21.34 27.49
N PRO A 4 -8.95 21.40 27.79
CA PRO A 4 -9.84 20.24 27.75
C PRO A 4 -10.08 19.65 26.34
N GLU A 5 -10.17 20.49 25.30
CA GLU A 5 -10.38 20.02 23.91
C GLU A 5 -9.15 19.31 23.35
N MET A 6 -7.95 19.77 23.73
CA MET A 6 -6.68 19.13 23.35
C MET A 6 -6.56 17.74 23.98
N ASN A 7 -7.01 17.58 25.24
CA ASN A 7 -6.98 16.30 25.94
C ASN A 7 -7.93 15.28 25.30
N ASN A 8 -9.10 15.72 24.82
CA ASN A 8 -10.08 14.82 24.19
C ASN A 8 -9.62 14.32 22.82
N ARG A 9 -9.05 15.21 21.98
CA ARG A 9 -8.48 14.83 20.68
C ARG A 9 -7.31 13.85 20.80
N ALA A 10 -6.46 14.01 21.80
CA ALA A 10 -5.35 13.10 22.05
C ALA A 10 -5.85 11.70 22.45
N ALA A 11 -6.89 11.63 23.31
CA ALA A 11 -7.50 10.37 23.72
C ALA A 11 -8.20 9.65 22.57
N GLU A 12 -8.97 10.38 21.74
CA GLU A 12 -9.62 9.85 20.55
C GLU A 12 -8.60 9.28 19.55
N ARG A 13 -7.50 10.02 19.32
CA ARG A 13 -6.42 9.58 18.44
C ARG A 13 -5.74 8.31 18.96
N LEU A 14 -5.44 8.24 20.25
CA LEU A 14 -4.85 7.03 20.85
C LEU A 14 -5.79 5.83 20.73
N ALA A 15 -7.09 6.03 20.99
CA ALA A 15 -8.08 4.97 20.83
C ALA A 15 -8.15 4.47 19.38
N PHE A 16 -8.07 5.38 18.41
CA PHE A 16 -8.06 5.03 16.99
C PHE A 16 -6.80 4.27 16.57
N GLU A 17 -5.63 4.67 17.07
CA GLU A 17 -4.37 3.93 16.84
C GLU A 17 -4.44 2.50 17.40
N VAL A 18 -5.00 2.32 18.60
CA VAL A 18 -5.21 0.99 19.21
C VAL A 18 -6.12 0.13 18.34
N GLN A 19 -7.20 0.71 17.81
CA GLN A 19 -8.10 -0.01 16.89
C GLN A 19 -7.36 -0.39 15.59
N LEU A 20 -6.61 0.54 15.01
CA LEU A 20 -5.84 0.33 13.78
C LEU A 20 -4.80 -0.79 13.95
N ARG A 21 -4.18 -0.89 15.12
CA ARG A 21 -3.23 -1.96 15.45
C ARG A 21 -3.87 -3.35 15.41
N HIS A 22 -5.11 -3.48 15.87
CA HIS A 22 -5.84 -4.75 15.87
C HIS A 22 -6.56 -5.05 14.56
N ALA A 23 -6.73 -4.07 13.67
CA ALA A 23 -7.49 -4.22 12.42
C ALA A 23 -6.92 -5.33 11.52
N LEU A 24 -5.60 -5.53 11.49
CA LEU A 24 -4.96 -6.63 10.75
C LEU A 24 -5.36 -8.01 11.31
N GLU A 25 -5.24 -8.17 12.64
CA GLU A 25 -5.58 -9.43 13.33
C GLU A 25 -7.07 -9.76 13.19
N ARG A 26 -7.91 -8.73 13.13
CA ARG A 26 -9.36 -8.84 12.98
C ARG A 26 -9.84 -8.93 11.53
N GLN A 27 -8.91 -8.92 10.56
CA GLN A 27 -9.23 -8.99 9.13
C GLN A 27 -10.19 -7.88 8.66
N GLU A 28 -10.03 -6.68 9.23
CA GLU A 28 -10.91 -5.54 8.95
C GLU A 28 -10.47 -4.76 7.71
N PHE A 29 -9.25 -4.98 7.20
CA PHE A 29 -8.80 -4.37 5.95
C PHE A 29 -9.27 -5.15 4.73
N VAL A 30 -9.59 -4.41 3.67
CA VAL A 30 -9.92 -4.95 2.35
C VAL A 30 -9.26 -4.11 1.26
N VAL A 31 -8.97 -4.73 0.13
CA VAL A 31 -8.38 -4.06 -1.04
C VAL A 31 -9.43 -3.96 -2.14
N TYR A 32 -9.66 -2.73 -2.60
CA TYR A 32 -10.47 -2.45 -3.78
C TYR A 32 -9.54 -2.22 -4.97
N TYR A 33 -9.99 -2.54 -6.18
CA TYR A 33 -9.19 -2.38 -7.39
C TYR A 33 -9.84 -1.38 -8.33
N GLN A 34 -9.15 -0.28 -8.60
CA GLN A 34 -9.60 0.73 -9.56
C GLN A 34 -8.93 0.51 -10.91
N ALA A 35 -9.70 0.15 -11.94
CA ALA A 35 -9.17 -0.13 -13.27
C ALA A 35 -8.54 1.10 -13.94
N LYS A 36 -7.31 0.94 -14.45
CA LYS A 36 -6.64 1.87 -15.37
C LYS A 36 -6.87 1.35 -16.79
N VAL A 37 -7.50 2.17 -17.66
CA VAL A 37 -7.86 1.77 -19.04
C VAL A 37 -7.21 2.69 -20.06
N ASN A 38 -6.82 2.13 -21.20
CA ASN A 38 -6.36 2.91 -22.34
C ASN A 38 -7.56 3.68 -22.95
N VAL A 39 -7.45 5.00 -23.07
CA VAL A 39 -8.57 5.86 -23.52
C VAL A 39 -8.96 5.58 -24.97
N ALA A 40 -8.00 5.26 -25.84
CA ALA A 40 -8.24 5.08 -27.27
C ALA A 40 -8.95 3.77 -27.59
N ASN A 41 -8.58 2.67 -26.94
CA ASN A 41 -9.11 1.33 -27.25
C ASN A 41 -9.90 0.66 -26.11
N ARG A 42 -10.07 1.35 -24.97
CA ARG A 42 -10.80 0.90 -23.77
C ARG A 42 -10.27 -0.41 -23.16
N LYS A 43 -9.07 -0.86 -23.53
CA LYS A 43 -8.45 -2.05 -22.94
C LYS A 43 -7.98 -1.74 -21.52
N LEU A 44 -8.14 -2.71 -20.63
CA LEU A 44 -7.53 -2.70 -19.31
C LEU A 44 -6.01 -2.72 -19.48
N ILE A 45 -5.31 -1.80 -18.83
CA ILE A 45 -3.84 -1.70 -18.88
C ILE A 45 -3.20 -1.82 -17.50
N GLY A 46 -3.99 -1.73 -16.43
CA GLY A 46 -3.54 -1.85 -15.05
C GLY A 46 -4.72 -1.70 -14.10
N ALA A 47 -4.46 -1.80 -12.81
CA ALA A 47 -5.39 -1.32 -11.79
C ALA A 47 -4.63 -0.83 -10.56
N GLU A 48 -5.22 0.08 -9.80
CA GLU A 48 -4.67 0.53 -8.53
C GLU A 48 -5.32 -0.22 -7.36
N ALA A 49 -4.48 -0.74 -6.46
CA ALA A 49 -4.90 -1.34 -5.21
C ALA A 49 -5.14 -0.26 -4.15
N LEU A 50 -6.39 -0.14 -3.74
CA LEU A 50 -6.88 0.88 -2.83
C LEU A 50 -7.36 0.23 -1.53
N ILE A 51 -6.55 0.38 -0.47
CA ILE A 51 -6.92 -0.12 0.85
C ILE A 51 -8.17 0.58 1.38
N ARG A 52 -9.04 -0.18 2.04
CA ARG A 52 -10.16 0.31 2.85
C ARG A 52 -10.15 -0.41 4.18
N TRP A 53 -10.72 0.23 5.19
CA TRP A 53 -10.90 -0.38 6.51
C TRP A 53 -12.39 -0.52 6.79
N ASN A 54 -12.88 -1.77 6.86
CA ASN A 54 -14.21 -2.11 7.33
C ASN A 54 -14.30 -1.96 8.85
N HIS A 55 -14.39 -0.72 9.30
CA HIS A 55 -14.40 -0.39 10.71
C HIS A 55 -15.72 -0.81 11.36
N PRO A 56 -15.70 -1.49 12.53
CA PRO A 56 -16.91 -2.08 13.12
C PRO A 56 -18.01 -1.07 13.46
N GLN A 57 -17.66 0.15 13.89
CA GLN A 57 -18.61 1.21 14.21
C GLN A 57 -18.81 2.24 13.09
N SER A 58 -17.73 2.69 12.44
CA SER A 58 -17.76 3.77 11.46
C SER A 58 -18.04 3.32 10.02
N GLY A 59 -18.15 2.01 9.77
CA GLY A 59 -18.32 1.45 8.43
C GLY A 59 -17.04 1.52 7.60
N LEU A 60 -17.19 1.62 6.27
CA LEU A 60 -16.07 1.63 5.34
C LEU A 60 -15.29 2.96 5.43
N LEU A 61 -14.07 2.92 5.96
CA LEU A 61 -13.15 4.04 6.02
C LEU A 61 -12.17 4.03 4.85
N TYR A 62 -11.84 5.23 4.37
CA TYR A 62 -10.94 5.47 3.26
C TYR A 62 -9.52 5.79 3.75
N PRO A 63 -8.49 5.69 2.90
CA PRO A 63 -7.10 5.94 3.28
C PRO A 63 -6.88 7.28 4.01
N GLY A 64 -7.56 8.35 3.57
CA GLY A 64 -7.49 9.67 4.21
C GLY A 64 -7.94 9.70 5.68
N ASN A 65 -8.66 8.69 6.16
CA ASN A 65 -9.07 8.58 7.56
C ASN A 65 -7.99 7.99 8.48
N PHE A 66 -7.08 7.16 7.97
CA PHE A 66 -6.20 6.37 8.82
C PHE A 66 -4.72 6.32 8.41
N ILE A 67 -4.37 6.64 7.14
CA ILE A 67 -2.97 6.54 6.67
C ILE A 67 -2.05 7.48 7.45
N GLY A 68 -2.46 8.72 7.74
CA GLY A 68 -1.62 9.65 8.53
C GLY A 68 -1.29 9.10 9.93
N ILE A 69 -2.28 8.51 10.62
CA ILE A 69 -2.06 7.87 11.92
C ILE A 69 -1.18 6.62 11.77
N ALA A 70 -1.37 5.84 10.70
CA ALA A 70 -0.54 4.68 10.40
C ALA A 70 0.93 5.05 10.17
N GLU A 71 1.20 6.16 9.47
CA GLU A 71 2.55 6.66 9.22
C GLU A 71 3.21 7.17 10.50
N GLU A 72 2.51 7.99 11.27
CA GLU A 72 3.03 8.56 12.52
C GLU A 72 3.28 7.50 13.61
N SER A 73 2.50 6.42 13.62
CA SER A 73 2.66 5.29 14.56
C SER A 73 3.57 4.16 14.04
N GLY A 74 3.99 4.23 12.78
CA GLY A 74 4.74 3.16 12.11
C GLY A 74 3.91 1.93 11.71
N LEU A 75 2.61 1.89 12.02
CA LEU A 75 1.68 0.84 11.59
C LEU A 75 1.53 0.76 10.06
N ILE A 76 1.92 1.80 9.32
CA ILE A 76 1.93 1.78 7.84
C ILE A 76 2.82 0.66 7.28
N VAL A 77 3.87 0.26 8.00
CA VAL A 77 4.77 -0.81 7.57
C VAL A 77 4.08 -2.17 7.56
N PRO A 78 3.51 -2.68 8.68
CA PRO A 78 2.78 -3.95 8.66
C PRO A 78 1.50 -3.89 7.81
N ILE A 79 0.80 -2.75 7.77
CA ILE A 79 -0.40 -2.59 6.92
C ILE A 79 -0.01 -2.71 5.44
N GLY A 80 1.02 -1.99 5.01
CA GLY A 80 1.46 -2.06 3.62
C GLY A 80 2.04 -3.43 3.24
N GLN A 81 2.69 -4.13 4.17
CA GLN A 81 3.08 -5.52 3.96
C GLN A 81 1.86 -6.41 3.67
N TRP A 82 0.81 -6.30 4.49
CA TRP A 82 -0.43 -7.04 4.27
C TRP A 82 -1.09 -6.69 2.93
N VAL A 83 -1.11 -5.40 2.53
CA VAL A 83 -1.64 -5.00 1.22
C VAL A 83 -0.86 -5.65 0.08
N MET A 84 0.48 -5.63 0.14
CA MET A 84 1.31 -6.26 -0.90
C MET A 84 1.06 -7.77 -0.97
N GLU A 85 0.95 -8.43 0.18
CA GLU A 85 0.63 -9.86 0.27
C GLU A 85 -0.70 -10.18 -0.39
N GLU A 86 -1.76 -9.43 -0.06
CA GLU A 86 -3.10 -9.63 -0.60
C GLU A 86 -3.15 -9.35 -2.10
N VAL A 87 -2.50 -8.28 -2.57
CA VAL A 87 -2.42 -7.95 -4.00
C VAL A 87 -1.69 -9.04 -4.77
N CYS A 88 -0.55 -9.52 -4.27
CA CYS A 88 0.20 -10.58 -4.95
C CYS A 88 -0.60 -11.89 -5.00
N ARG A 89 -1.24 -12.26 -3.88
CA ARG A 89 -2.10 -13.44 -3.78
C ARG A 89 -3.27 -13.36 -4.75
N GLN A 90 -3.96 -12.22 -4.77
CA GLN A 90 -5.15 -12.02 -5.60
C GLN A 90 -4.79 -11.98 -7.10
N ASN A 91 -3.71 -11.30 -7.47
CA ASN A 91 -3.30 -11.22 -8.88
C ASN A 91 -2.81 -12.58 -9.40
N GLN A 92 -2.10 -13.35 -8.56
CA GLN A 92 -1.73 -14.72 -8.90
C GLN A 92 -2.95 -15.63 -9.06
N ALA A 93 -4.00 -15.44 -8.25
CA ALA A 93 -5.25 -16.19 -8.38
C ALA A 93 -5.96 -15.88 -9.72
N TRP A 94 -5.96 -14.62 -10.15
CA TRP A 94 -6.47 -14.23 -11.46
C TRP A 94 -5.65 -14.85 -12.60
N LEU A 95 -4.32 -14.84 -12.51
CA LEU A 95 -3.44 -15.43 -13.52
C LEU A 95 -3.68 -16.93 -13.67
N ARG A 96 -3.79 -17.65 -12.55
CA ARG A 96 -4.10 -19.09 -12.53
C ARG A 96 -5.49 -19.42 -13.05
N SER A 97 -6.41 -18.46 -12.99
CA SER A 97 -7.77 -18.62 -13.55
C SER A 97 -7.83 -18.35 -15.05
N GLY A 98 -6.69 -18.03 -15.69
CA GLY A 98 -6.61 -17.76 -17.12
C GLY A 98 -7.12 -16.37 -17.53
N LEU A 99 -7.22 -15.44 -16.58
CA LEU A 99 -7.52 -14.04 -16.89
C LEU A 99 -6.29 -13.35 -17.49
N ASP A 100 -6.52 -12.44 -18.42
CA ASP A 100 -5.50 -11.52 -18.90
C ASP A 100 -5.12 -10.55 -17.78
N CYS A 101 -4.10 -10.93 -17.00
CA CYS A 101 -3.62 -10.10 -15.89
C CYS A 101 -2.90 -8.87 -16.40
N VAL A 102 -3.15 -7.76 -15.70
CA VAL A 102 -2.46 -6.49 -15.88
C VAL A 102 -1.68 -6.16 -14.60
N PRO A 103 -0.69 -5.26 -14.66
CA PRO A 103 -0.01 -4.79 -13.46
C PRO A 103 -0.99 -4.17 -12.46
N ILE A 104 -0.81 -4.50 -11.19
CA ILE A 104 -1.57 -3.88 -10.10
C ILE A 104 -0.62 -2.96 -9.32
N SER A 105 -0.93 -1.66 -9.30
CA SER A 105 -0.17 -0.63 -8.58
C SER A 105 -0.52 -0.67 -7.10
N VAL A 106 0.51 -0.65 -6.24
CA VAL A 106 0.39 -0.54 -4.78
C VAL A 106 1.10 0.73 -4.32
N ASN A 107 0.38 1.58 -3.62
CA ASN A 107 0.92 2.77 -2.98
C ASN A 107 1.86 2.41 -1.83
N LEU A 108 3.06 2.99 -1.82
CA LEU A 108 4.02 2.85 -0.73
C LEU A 108 4.37 4.21 -0.13
N SER A 109 4.31 4.28 1.20
CA SER A 109 4.72 5.49 1.94
C SER A 109 6.24 5.68 1.96
N ALA A 110 6.68 6.91 2.19
CA ALA A 110 8.10 7.22 2.42
C ALA A 110 8.70 6.43 3.61
N VAL A 111 7.90 6.14 4.63
CA VAL A 111 8.31 5.36 5.80
C VAL A 111 8.69 3.94 5.39
N GLN A 112 7.91 3.31 4.51
CA GLN A 112 8.18 1.97 3.99
C GLN A 112 9.42 1.93 3.10
N PHE A 113 9.64 2.96 2.28
CA PHE A 113 10.85 3.05 1.43
C PHE A 113 12.14 3.15 2.23
N ARG A 114 12.11 3.79 3.40
CA ARG A 114 13.27 3.85 4.30
C ARG A 114 13.51 2.55 5.04
N ASN A 115 12.57 1.60 4.99
CA ASN A 115 12.76 0.31 5.62
C ASN A 115 13.72 -0.56 4.78
N LYS A 116 14.90 -0.83 5.35
CA LYS A 116 15.95 -1.65 4.73
C LYS A 116 15.50 -3.07 4.38
N SER A 117 14.43 -3.58 5.00
CA SER A 117 13.92 -4.92 4.69
C SER A 117 13.00 -4.94 3.46
N LEU A 118 12.50 -3.80 2.96
CA LEU A 118 11.47 -3.73 1.92
C LEU A 118 11.79 -4.60 0.70
N VAL A 119 12.98 -4.42 0.11
CA VAL A 119 13.42 -5.16 -1.08
C VAL A 119 13.46 -6.66 -0.82
N ASN A 120 13.98 -7.07 0.34
CA ASN A 120 14.09 -8.49 0.68
C ASN A 120 12.72 -9.11 0.96
N SER A 121 11.84 -8.38 1.63
CA SER A 121 10.44 -8.79 1.86
C SER A 121 9.68 -8.96 0.56
N LEU A 122 9.79 -8.01 -0.38
CA LEU A 122 9.15 -8.09 -1.70
C LEU A 122 9.70 -9.25 -2.53
N ARG A 123 11.03 -9.47 -2.54
CA ARG A 123 11.63 -10.62 -3.22
C ARG A 123 11.05 -11.93 -2.70
N ARG A 124 10.98 -12.07 -1.36
CA ARG A 124 10.43 -13.25 -0.71
C ARG A 124 8.94 -13.42 -1.05
N LEU A 125 8.17 -12.35 -1.01
CA LEU A 125 6.75 -12.37 -1.33
C LEU A 125 6.48 -12.84 -2.77
N LEU A 126 7.22 -12.31 -3.74
CA LEU A 126 7.10 -12.72 -5.15
C LEU A 126 7.46 -14.19 -5.33
N GLN A 127 8.48 -14.68 -4.62
CA GLN A 127 8.85 -16.10 -4.62
C GLN A 127 7.76 -17.00 -3.99
N GLU A 128 7.20 -16.60 -2.85
CA GLU A 128 6.17 -17.36 -2.13
C GLU A 128 4.84 -17.40 -2.89
N THR A 129 4.44 -16.30 -3.51
CA THR A 129 3.21 -16.22 -4.33
C THR A 129 3.39 -16.79 -5.73
N GLY A 130 4.63 -16.75 -6.25
CA GLY A 130 4.95 -17.10 -7.62
C GLY A 130 4.35 -16.12 -8.63
N LEU A 131 4.04 -14.88 -8.20
CA LEU A 131 3.58 -13.82 -9.09
C LEU A 131 4.76 -13.33 -9.95
N PRO A 132 4.60 -13.24 -11.28
CA PRO A 132 5.56 -12.54 -12.13
C PRO A 132 5.77 -11.09 -11.65
N PRO A 133 7.01 -10.63 -11.41
CA PRO A 133 7.28 -9.29 -10.87
C PRO A 133 6.68 -8.14 -11.69
N GLU A 134 6.55 -8.31 -13.01
CA GLU A 134 5.96 -7.33 -13.93
C GLU A 134 4.46 -7.09 -13.69
N LEU A 135 3.79 -8.00 -12.96
CA LEU A 135 2.38 -7.88 -12.60
C LEU A 135 2.18 -7.14 -11.25
N LEU A 136 3.26 -6.75 -10.58
CA LEU A 136 3.21 -5.85 -9.42
C LEU A 136 3.89 -4.53 -9.78
N GLU A 137 3.15 -3.44 -9.60
CA GLU A 137 3.66 -2.08 -9.75
C GLU A 137 3.70 -1.41 -8.37
N VAL A 138 4.76 -0.66 -8.10
CA VAL A 138 4.91 0.13 -6.89
C VAL A 138 4.80 1.60 -7.25
N GLU A 139 3.89 2.29 -6.57
CA GLU A 139 3.55 3.68 -6.80
C GLU A 139 4.06 4.55 -5.63
N LEU A 140 4.65 5.69 -6.00
CA LEU A 140 5.35 6.62 -5.12
C LEU A 140 4.83 8.03 -5.37
N THR A 141 4.63 8.81 -4.33
CA THR A 141 4.37 10.24 -4.54
C THR A 141 5.64 11.00 -4.89
N GLU A 142 5.53 12.06 -5.68
CA GLU A 142 6.65 12.96 -6.01
C GLU A 142 7.37 13.47 -4.74
N SER A 143 6.58 13.82 -3.71
CA SER A 143 7.10 14.30 -2.42
C SER A 143 8.03 13.30 -1.73
N CYS A 144 7.77 11.99 -1.87
CA CYS A 144 8.64 10.94 -1.34
C CYS A 144 10.02 10.99 -2.01
N ILE A 145 10.04 11.22 -3.33
CA ILE A 145 11.27 11.22 -4.14
C ILE A 145 12.08 12.49 -3.89
N ILE A 146 11.43 13.66 -3.84
CA ILE A 146 12.10 14.95 -3.60
C ILE A 146 12.78 14.99 -2.22
N GLN A 147 12.14 14.39 -1.22
CA GLN A 147 12.71 14.26 0.13
C GLN A 147 13.65 13.04 0.27
N GLY A 148 13.89 12.33 -0.84
CA GLY A 148 14.66 11.10 -0.90
C GLY A 148 16.15 11.32 -0.64
N SER A 149 16.69 10.54 0.29
CA SER A 149 18.14 10.39 0.47
C SER A 149 18.75 9.44 -0.56
N GLU A 150 20.09 9.36 -0.65
CA GLU A 150 20.80 8.37 -1.49
C GLU A 150 20.29 6.93 -1.27
N SER A 151 19.90 6.59 -0.05
CA SER A 151 19.34 5.26 0.28
C SER A 151 18.00 4.95 -0.41
N MET A 152 17.22 5.98 -0.76
CA MET A 152 15.98 5.79 -1.51
C MET A 152 16.27 5.44 -2.97
N ILE A 153 17.25 6.12 -3.58
CA ILE A 153 17.68 5.83 -4.95
C ILE A 153 18.17 4.38 -5.05
N GLU A 154 18.99 3.94 -4.08
CA GLU A 154 19.44 2.55 -4.01
C GLU A 154 18.26 1.56 -3.90
N THR A 155 17.26 1.89 -3.09
CA THR A 155 16.05 1.08 -2.95
C THR A 155 15.28 0.99 -4.27
N LEU A 156 15.08 2.10 -4.98
CA LEU A 156 14.41 2.11 -6.29
C LEU A 156 15.16 1.25 -7.32
N GLN A 157 16.49 1.38 -7.38
CA GLN A 157 17.31 0.54 -8.26
C GLN A 157 17.21 -0.94 -7.89
N ASN A 158 17.16 -1.26 -6.61
CA ASN A 158 16.97 -2.62 -6.13
C ASN A 158 15.61 -3.19 -6.52
N LEU A 159 14.52 -2.41 -6.39
CA LEU A 159 13.18 -2.84 -6.80
C LEU A 159 13.10 -3.04 -8.32
N LYS A 160 13.69 -2.14 -9.11
CA LYS A 160 13.77 -2.30 -10.56
C LYS A 160 14.55 -3.55 -10.96
N ARG A 161 15.63 -3.89 -10.24
CA ARG A 161 16.39 -5.14 -10.43
C ARG A 161 15.60 -6.40 -10.08
N LEU A 162 14.56 -6.31 -9.26
CA LEU A 162 13.62 -7.42 -9.03
C LEU A 162 12.66 -7.63 -10.20
N GLY A 163 12.59 -6.71 -11.16
CA GLY A 163 11.65 -6.76 -12.28
C GLY A 163 10.31 -6.05 -12.02
N LEU A 164 10.20 -5.32 -10.91
CA LEU A 164 8.99 -4.55 -10.57
C LEU A 164 8.84 -3.33 -11.48
N HIS A 165 7.59 -3.00 -11.83
CA HIS A 165 7.27 -1.69 -12.37
C HIS A 165 7.25 -0.65 -11.25
N LEU A 166 7.78 0.53 -11.55
CA LEU A 166 7.80 1.67 -10.63
C LEU A 166 7.14 2.86 -11.33
N SER A 167 6.19 3.48 -10.65
CA SER A 167 5.50 4.69 -11.12
C SER A 167 5.59 5.80 -10.07
N ILE A 168 5.52 7.03 -10.55
CA ILE A 168 5.43 8.24 -9.72
C ILE A 168 4.01 8.77 -9.91
N ASP A 169 3.32 9.03 -8.81
CA ASP A 169 2.00 9.62 -8.78
C ASP A 169 2.10 11.13 -8.52
N ASP A 170 1.45 11.90 -9.40
CA ASP A 170 1.26 13.35 -9.30
C ASP A 170 -0.22 13.59 -8.94
N PHE A 171 -0.49 13.97 -7.69
CA PHE A 171 -1.83 14.39 -7.23
C PHE A 171 -2.18 15.81 -7.70
#